data_AF-A0AAX1KLF6-F1
#
_entry.id   AF-A0AAX1KLF6-F1
#
_cell.length_a   1.000
_cell.length_b   1.000
_cell.length_c   1.000
_cell.angle_alpha   90.00
_cell.angle_beta   90.00
_cell.angle_gamma   90.00
#
_symmetry.space_group_name_H-M   'P 1'
#
loop_
_entity.id
_entity.type
_entity.pdbx_description
1 polymer ?
#
loop_
_entity_poly.entity_id
_entity_poly.type
_entity_poly.pdbx_seq_one_letter_code
_entity_poly.pdbx_strand_id
1 'polypeptide(L)'
;MANLPTPALRKKRILRDACLLLLCPLVLLLAWGFPYFTRSQALWALQKANFFEGGRVVAWSSPPEDRDTAYAVLRRDGWYAVGTLRRAGPFWEPVQFNTVQPDDVLPITLLFEDAGMAHSFLCVLSSDPQIVTMELDYVAGFSETSSPPQQLRTLRREAVEHCFLFPCDGSAWVPVDDPFQSIRLRGYDTAGNLVYESPVPSLWANYDFSPME
;
A
#
# COMPACT_ATOMS: atom_id res chain seq x y z
N MET A 1 -15.63 -54.79 39.44
CA MET A 1 -14.46 -54.03 39.91
C MET A 1 -13.80 -53.37 38.71
N ALA A 2 -13.86 -52.04 38.60
CA ALA A 2 -13.25 -51.32 37.49
C ALA A 2 -11.73 -51.33 37.69
N ASN A 3 -10.99 -51.91 36.74
CA ASN A 3 -9.54 -51.88 36.73
C ASN A 3 -9.07 -50.42 36.66
N LEU A 4 -8.62 -49.88 37.80
CA LEU A 4 -7.98 -48.58 37.88
C LEU A 4 -6.73 -48.62 36.98
N PRO A 5 -6.64 -47.75 35.96
CA PRO A 5 -5.51 -47.76 35.04
C PRO A 5 -4.22 -47.50 35.81
N THR A 6 -3.23 -48.36 35.61
CA THR A 6 -1.90 -48.23 36.24
C THR A 6 -1.30 -46.85 35.94
N PRO A 7 -0.52 -46.27 36.87
CA PRO A 7 0.00 -44.90 36.75
C PRO A 7 0.80 -44.66 35.45
N ALA A 8 1.41 -45.70 34.89
CA ALA A 8 2.09 -45.67 33.60
C ALA A 8 1.13 -45.42 32.41
N LEU A 9 -0.06 -46.04 32.41
CA LEU A 9 -1.10 -45.81 31.40
C LEU A 9 -1.70 -44.40 31.50
N ARG A 10 -1.83 -43.86 32.71
CA ARG A 10 -2.29 -42.49 32.95
C ARG A 10 -1.31 -41.45 32.41
N LYS A 11 -0.01 -41.59 32.69
CA LYS A 11 1.04 -40.72 32.12
C LYS A 11 1.09 -40.77 30.60
N LYS A 12 0.95 -41.96 29.99
CA LYS A 12 0.99 -42.12 28.53
C LYS A 12 -0.21 -41.45 27.85
N ARG A 13 -1.40 -41.49 28.47
CA ARG A 13 -2.57 -40.73 27.99
C ARG A 13 -2.36 -39.22 28.11
N ILE A 14 -1.89 -38.74 29.27
CA ILE A 14 -1.63 -37.30 29.47
C ILE A 14 -0.62 -36.77 28.44
N LEU A 15 0.47 -37.50 28.20
CA LEU A 15 1.47 -37.11 27.20
C LEU A 15 0.86 -37.06 25.79
N ARG A 16 0.10 -38.09 25.42
CA ARG A 16 -0.56 -38.16 24.10
C ARG A 16 -1.57 -37.03 23.94
N ASP A 17 -2.40 -36.79 24.95
CA ASP A 17 -3.45 -35.80 24.90
C ASP A 17 -2.82 -34.38 24.90
N ALA A 18 -1.72 -34.16 25.61
CA ALA A 18 -0.92 -32.94 25.51
C ALA A 18 -0.27 -32.77 24.12
N CYS A 19 0.27 -33.83 23.52
CA CYS A 19 0.78 -33.79 22.16
C CYS A 19 -0.31 -33.46 21.14
N LEU A 20 -1.51 -34.05 21.27
CA LEU A 20 -2.65 -33.75 20.40
C LEU A 20 -3.12 -32.31 20.60
N LEU A 21 -3.16 -31.83 21.84
CA LEU A 21 -3.53 -30.45 22.16
C LEU A 21 -2.55 -29.43 21.55
N LEU A 22 -1.27 -29.78 21.42
CA LEU A 22 -0.26 -28.94 20.76
C LEU A 22 -0.28 -29.10 19.22
N LEU A 23 -0.60 -30.29 18.71
CA LEU A 23 -0.71 -30.55 17.27
C LEU A 23 -1.94 -29.89 16.65
N CYS A 24 -3.08 -29.86 17.33
CA CYS A 24 -4.30 -29.22 16.83
C CYS A 24 -4.10 -27.75 16.41
N PRO A 25 -3.57 -26.84 17.25
CA PRO A 25 -3.34 -25.46 16.85
C PRO A 25 -2.32 -25.38 15.71
N LEU A 26 -1.27 -26.22 15.72
CA LEU A 26 -0.30 -26.25 14.62
C LEU A 26 -0.96 -26.62 13.28
N VAL A 27 -1.84 -27.61 13.27
CA VAL A 27 -2.60 -28.01 12.09
C VAL A 27 -3.56 -26.91 11.65
N LEU A 28 -4.22 -26.23 12.59
CA LEU A 28 -5.11 -25.09 12.28
C LEU A 28 -4.33 -23.92 11.66
N LEU A 29 -3.14 -23.61 12.19
CA LEU A 29 -2.25 -22.58 11.63
C LEU A 29 -1.84 -22.92 10.19
N LEU A 30 -1.43 -24.17 9.95
CA LEU A 30 -1.07 -24.64 8.61
C LEU A 30 -2.26 -24.63 7.64
N ALA A 31 -3.45 -25.03 8.10
CA ALA A 31 -4.66 -25.09 7.28
C ALA A 31 -5.18 -23.71 6.90
N TRP A 32 -5.07 -22.72 7.79
CA TRP A 32 -5.47 -21.34 7.51
C TRP A 32 -4.38 -20.50 6.83
N GLY A 33 -3.16 -21.03 6.70
CA GLY A 33 -2.05 -20.31 6.07
C GLY A 33 -1.54 -19.12 6.90
N PHE A 34 -1.92 -19.04 8.18
CA PHE A 34 -1.51 -17.99 9.12
C PHE A 34 -0.65 -18.61 10.23
N PRO A 35 0.42 -17.94 10.70
CA PRO A 35 0.86 -16.59 10.34
C PRO A 35 1.69 -16.53 9.06
N TYR A 36 1.69 -15.37 8.40
CA TYR A 36 2.51 -15.15 7.20
C TYR A 36 3.92 -14.73 7.60
N PHE A 37 4.91 -15.58 7.30
CA PHE A 37 6.31 -15.31 7.67
C PHE A 37 7.03 -14.40 6.67
N THR A 38 6.48 -14.25 5.48
CA THR A 38 7.08 -13.47 4.39
C THR A 38 6.06 -12.51 3.80
N ARG A 39 6.57 -11.36 3.31
CA ARG A 39 5.74 -10.39 2.56
C ARG A 39 5.02 -11.03 1.37
N SER A 40 5.64 -12.00 0.69
CA SER A 40 5.03 -12.67 -0.46
C SER A 40 3.85 -13.57 -0.07
N GLN A 41 3.93 -14.24 1.08
CA GLN A 41 2.80 -15.03 1.61
C GLN A 41 1.63 -14.13 1.99
N ALA A 42 1.91 -13.01 2.69
CA ALA A 42 0.89 -12.04 3.04
C ALA A 42 0.26 -11.39 1.80
N LEU A 43 1.07 -11.05 0.79
CA LEU A 43 0.58 -10.53 -0.49
C LEU A 43 -0.31 -11.54 -1.22
N TRP A 44 0.11 -12.81 -1.27
CA TRP A 44 -0.71 -13.86 -1.88
C TRP A 44 -2.06 -14.00 -1.19
N ALA A 45 -2.07 -13.99 0.15
CA ALA A 45 -3.31 -14.04 0.91
C ALA A 45 -4.19 -12.80 0.66
N LEU A 46 -3.58 -11.63 0.54
CA LEU A 46 -4.27 -10.37 0.22
C LEU A 46 -4.88 -10.40 -1.19
N GLN A 47 -4.14 -10.88 -2.19
CA GLN A 47 -4.64 -11.09 -3.55
C GLN A 47 -5.82 -12.07 -3.56
N LYS A 48 -5.69 -13.19 -2.86
CA LYS A 48 -6.73 -14.21 -2.75
C LYS A 48 -8.01 -13.67 -2.10
N ALA A 49 -7.88 -12.91 -1.02
CA ALA A 49 -9.02 -12.30 -0.33
C ALA A 49 -9.78 -11.30 -1.21
N ASN A 50 -9.08 -10.65 -2.15
CA ASN A 50 -9.64 -9.63 -3.04
C ASN A 50 -9.87 -10.12 -4.48
N PHE A 51 -9.89 -11.45 -4.70
CA PHE A 51 -10.07 -12.08 -6.01
C PHE A 51 -9.08 -11.61 -7.10
N PHE A 52 -7.93 -11.08 -6.69
CA PHE A 52 -6.86 -10.56 -7.55
C PHE A 52 -5.74 -11.60 -7.76
N GLU A 53 -6.08 -12.89 -7.70
CA GLU A 53 -5.14 -13.99 -7.91
C GLU A 53 -4.49 -13.92 -9.30
N GLY A 54 -3.19 -14.23 -9.39
CA GLY A 54 -2.44 -14.15 -10.66
C GLY A 54 -2.03 -12.74 -11.07
N GLY A 55 -2.35 -11.70 -10.28
CA GLY A 55 -1.80 -10.36 -10.49
C GLY A 55 -0.29 -10.33 -10.32
N ARG A 56 0.41 -9.74 -11.29
CA ARG A 56 1.87 -9.59 -11.25
C ARG A 56 2.24 -8.33 -10.46
N VAL A 57 3.27 -8.44 -9.64
CA VAL A 57 3.86 -7.27 -8.97
C VAL A 57 4.64 -6.43 -9.99
N VAL A 58 4.20 -5.20 -10.19
CA VAL A 58 4.88 -4.18 -11.00
C VAL A 58 5.98 -3.52 -10.19
N ALA A 59 5.70 -3.20 -8.94
CA ALA A 59 6.67 -2.54 -8.06
C ALA A 59 6.42 -2.82 -6.58
N TRP A 60 7.49 -2.66 -5.81
CA TRP A 60 7.45 -2.61 -4.36
C TRP A 60 7.84 -1.22 -3.90
N SER A 61 7.18 -0.73 -2.87
CA SER A 61 7.56 0.48 -2.16
C SER A 61 7.55 0.20 -0.66
N SER A 62 8.49 0.79 0.07
CA SER A 62 8.52 0.80 1.53
C SER A 62 8.86 2.22 1.96
N PRO A 63 8.06 2.83 2.83
CA PRO A 63 8.37 4.14 3.38
C PRO A 63 9.75 4.14 4.03
N PRO A 64 10.57 5.18 3.82
CA PRO A 64 11.86 5.27 4.52
C PRO A 64 11.68 5.42 6.04
N GLU A 65 10.59 6.06 6.48
CA GLU A 65 10.26 6.31 7.88
C GLU A 65 9.61 5.10 8.57
N ASP A 66 8.88 4.27 7.82
CA ASP A 66 8.20 3.06 8.31
C ASP A 66 8.68 1.81 7.56
N ARG A 67 9.67 1.14 8.15
CA ARG A 67 10.23 -0.11 7.62
C ARG A 67 9.33 -1.32 7.83
N ASP A 68 8.31 -1.20 8.68
CA ASP A 68 7.38 -2.27 8.96
C ASP A 68 6.20 -2.26 7.98
N THR A 69 6.06 -1.22 7.16
CA THR A 69 5.05 -1.16 6.09
C THR A 69 5.67 -1.42 4.72
N ALA A 70 4.98 -2.24 3.91
CA ALA A 70 5.34 -2.53 2.53
C ALA A 70 4.12 -2.44 1.63
N TYR A 71 4.30 -1.76 0.50
CA TYR A 71 3.30 -1.60 -0.54
C TYR A 71 3.70 -2.40 -1.78
N ALA A 72 2.74 -3.15 -2.32
CA ALA A 72 2.88 -3.86 -3.58
C ALA A 72 1.94 -3.24 -4.62
N VAL A 73 2.48 -2.72 -5.71
CA VAL A 73 1.70 -2.34 -6.88
C VAL A 73 1.57 -3.56 -7.78
N LEU A 74 0.34 -3.93 -8.08
CA LEU A 74 -0.03 -5.12 -8.83
C LEU A 74 -0.75 -4.73 -10.11
N ARG A 75 -0.62 -5.58 -11.13
CA ARG A 75 -1.34 -5.45 -12.39
C ARG A 75 -1.94 -6.77 -12.82
N ARG A 76 -3.18 -6.72 -13.31
CA ARG A 76 -3.90 -7.86 -13.87
C ARG A 76 -4.97 -7.40 -14.86
N ASP A 77 -4.95 -7.92 -16.09
CA ASP A 77 -6.05 -7.75 -17.05
C ASP A 77 -6.55 -6.29 -17.24
N GLY A 78 -5.63 -5.32 -17.24
CA GLY A 78 -5.93 -3.88 -17.35
C GLY A 78 -6.23 -3.17 -16.03
N TRP A 79 -6.40 -3.92 -14.94
CA TRP A 79 -6.56 -3.40 -13.59
C TRP A 79 -5.21 -3.22 -12.90
N TYR A 80 -5.15 -2.20 -12.05
CA TYR A 80 -4.07 -1.99 -11.10
C TYR A 80 -4.59 -2.13 -9.69
N ALA A 81 -3.73 -2.57 -8.79
CA ALA A 81 -4.03 -2.62 -7.37
C ALA A 81 -2.83 -2.22 -6.52
N VAL A 82 -3.10 -1.62 -5.37
CA VAL A 82 -2.10 -1.38 -4.32
C VAL A 82 -2.50 -2.23 -3.13
N GLY A 83 -1.61 -3.13 -2.73
CA GLY A 83 -1.72 -3.91 -1.51
C GLY A 83 -0.81 -3.37 -0.42
N THR A 84 -1.37 -3.03 0.74
CA THR A 84 -0.63 -2.67 1.95
C THR A 84 -0.40 -3.91 2.81
N LEU A 85 0.85 -4.11 3.22
CA LEU A 85 1.26 -5.14 4.16
C LEU A 85 1.96 -4.47 5.33
N ARG A 86 1.67 -4.93 6.55
CA ARG A 86 2.33 -4.45 7.76
C ARG A 86 3.04 -5.58 8.47
N ARG A 87 4.21 -5.32 9.02
CA ARG A 87 4.96 -6.25 9.83
C ARG A 87 4.50 -6.15 11.27
N ALA A 88 4.01 -7.25 11.82
CA ALA A 88 3.64 -7.41 13.22
C ALA A 88 4.59 -8.42 13.88
N GLY A 89 5.69 -7.92 14.43
CA GLY A 89 6.75 -8.76 14.99
C GLY A 89 7.43 -9.64 13.92
N PRO A 90 7.44 -10.98 14.08
CA PRO A 90 8.04 -11.88 13.08
C PRO A 90 7.14 -12.13 11.86
N PHE A 91 5.90 -11.63 11.87
CA PHE A 91 4.89 -11.93 10.87
C PHE A 91 4.53 -10.71 10.03
N TRP A 92 3.97 -10.98 8.86
CA TRP A 92 3.37 -10.00 7.97
C TRP A 92 1.85 -10.12 8.04
N GLU A 93 1.17 -8.99 7.99
CA GLU A 93 -0.28 -8.88 8.03
C GLU A 93 -0.75 -8.23 6.72
N PRO A 94 -1.70 -8.85 6.00
CA PRO A 94 -2.43 -8.17 4.94
C PRO A 94 -3.31 -7.08 5.57
N VAL A 95 -3.17 -5.83 5.11
CA VAL A 95 -3.88 -4.69 5.71
C VAL A 95 -4.99 -4.23 4.80
N GLN A 96 -4.64 -3.72 3.63
CA GLN A 96 -5.58 -3.07 2.73
C GLN A 96 -5.27 -3.40 1.28
N PHE A 97 -6.30 -3.41 0.45
CA PHE A 97 -6.18 -3.66 -0.97
C PHE A 97 -7.12 -2.74 -1.74
N ASN A 98 -6.56 -1.82 -2.50
CA ASN A 98 -7.33 -0.90 -3.32
C ASN A 98 -7.07 -1.24 -4.79
N THR A 99 -8.14 -1.36 -5.57
CA THR A 99 -8.10 -1.68 -6.99
C THR A 99 -8.65 -0.51 -7.79
N VAL A 100 -8.06 -0.24 -8.94
CA VAL A 100 -8.59 0.73 -9.90
C VAL A 100 -8.39 0.21 -11.32
N GLN A 101 -9.38 0.48 -12.15
CA GLN A 101 -9.23 0.37 -13.60
C GLN A 101 -8.96 1.78 -14.11
N PRO A 102 -7.81 2.03 -14.77
CA PRO A 102 -7.57 3.30 -15.44
C PRO A 102 -8.71 3.56 -16.43
N ASP A 103 -9.23 4.78 -16.41
CA ASP A 103 -10.16 5.23 -17.44
C ASP A 103 -9.35 5.67 -18.67
N ASP A 104 -9.75 5.22 -19.85
CA ASP A 104 -9.12 5.63 -21.11
C ASP A 104 -9.48 7.09 -21.48
N VAL A 105 -10.55 7.63 -20.89
CA VAL A 105 -11.00 9.02 -21.10
C VAL A 105 -10.20 9.99 -20.24
N LEU A 106 -9.78 9.57 -19.04
CA LEU A 106 -9.00 10.40 -18.13
C LEU A 106 -7.51 10.10 -18.31
N PRO A 107 -6.66 11.09 -18.63
CA PRO A 107 -5.24 10.86 -18.89
C PRO A 107 -4.49 10.36 -17.65
N ILE A 108 -5.02 10.64 -16.45
CA ILE A 108 -4.44 10.27 -15.17
C ILE A 108 -5.52 9.71 -14.23
N THR A 109 -5.16 8.62 -13.55
CA THR A 109 -5.92 8.02 -12.46
C THR A 109 -5.02 7.87 -11.22
N LEU A 110 -5.53 8.21 -10.04
CA LEU A 110 -4.79 8.10 -8.79
C LEU A 110 -5.11 6.78 -8.08
N LEU A 111 -4.08 6.14 -7.55
CA LEU A 111 -4.20 4.92 -6.75
C LEU A 111 -3.43 5.09 -5.45
N PHE A 112 -4.18 5.18 -4.36
CA PHE A 112 -3.68 5.44 -3.01
C PHE A 112 -4.45 4.60 -1.99
N GLU A 113 -3.96 4.60 -0.75
CA GLU A 113 -4.58 3.92 0.40
C GLU A 113 -5.83 4.70 0.86
N ASP A 114 -6.89 4.04 1.34
CA ASP A 114 -8.10 4.77 1.75
C ASP A 114 -7.88 5.51 3.09
N ALA A 115 -8.66 6.56 3.31
CA ALA A 115 -8.49 7.62 4.30
C ALA A 115 -8.34 7.12 5.75
N GLY A 116 -7.21 7.43 6.36
CA GLY A 116 -6.98 7.25 7.81
C GLY A 116 -5.51 7.13 8.20
N MET A 117 -4.65 6.74 7.26
CA MET A 117 -3.21 6.69 7.44
C MET A 117 -2.53 7.79 6.65
N ALA A 118 -1.55 8.44 7.27
CA ALA A 118 -0.63 9.35 6.62
C ALA A 118 0.02 8.63 5.42
N HIS A 119 -0.33 9.05 4.19
CA HIS A 119 0.13 8.39 2.99
C HIS A 119 1.64 8.55 2.84
N SER A 120 2.35 7.44 3.01
CA SER A 120 3.79 7.41 2.77
C SER A 120 4.12 7.25 1.27
N PHE A 121 3.11 7.00 0.44
CA PHE A 121 3.30 6.63 -0.95
C PHE A 121 2.06 6.92 -1.83
N LEU A 122 2.28 7.43 -3.05
CA LEU A 122 1.26 7.67 -4.07
C LEU A 122 1.62 6.95 -5.39
N CYS A 123 0.73 6.10 -5.93
CA CYS A 123 0.83 5.63 -7.33
C CYS A 123 -0.08 6.48 -8.21
N VAL A 124 0.50 6.99 -9.29
CA VAL A 124 -0.23 7.69 -10.35
C VAL A 124 -0.20 6.83 -11.59
N LEU A 125 -1.36 6.50 -12.13
CA LEU A 125 -1.51 5.74 -13.36
C LEU A 125 -1.75 6.72 -14.50
N SER A 126 -1.02 6.56 -15.60
CA SER A 126 -1.28 7.34 -16.80
C SER A 126 -1.80 6.46 -17.93
N SER A 127 -2.93 6.86 -18.50
CA SER A 127 -3.49 6.27 -19.71
C SER A 127 -2.88 6.90 -20.98
N ASP A 128 -2.16 8.02 -20.85
CA ASP A 128 -1.53 8.72 -21.95
C ASP A 128 -0.07 8.23 -22.18
N PRO A 129 0.21 7.55 -23.30
CA PRO A 129 1.55 7.03 -23.58
C PRO A 129 2.58 8.14 -23.87
N GLN A 130 2.16 9.38 -24.08
CA GLN A 130 3.08 10.51 -24.27
C GLN A 130 3.74 10.94 -22.96
N ILE A 131 3.14 10.64 -21.81
CA ILE A 131 3.69 10.99 -20.50
C ILE A 131 4.70 9.93 -20.08
N VAL A 132 5.99 10.30 -20.06
CA VAL A 132 7.09 9.38 -19.73
C VAL A 132 7.71 9.69 -18.38
N THR A 133 7.72 10.96 -17.99
CA THR A 133 8.13 11.36 -16.63
C THR A 133 7.07 12.22 -15.98
N MET A 134 7.00 12.17 -14.66
CA MET A 134 6.02 12.94 -13.89
C MET A 134 6.63 13.47 -12.61
N GLU A 135 6.20 14.64 -12.20
CA GLU A 135 6.45 15.20 -10.87
C GLU A 135 5.14 15.55 -10.17
N LEU A 136 5.23 15.52 -8.86
CA LEU A 136 4.15 15.80 -7.92
C LEU A 136 4.52 17.03 -7.09
N ASP A 137 3.64 18.03 -7.09
CA ASP A 137 3.64 19.13 -6.14
C ASP A 137 2.53 18.87 -5.11
N TYR A 138 2.85 18.99 -3.83
CA TYR A 138 1.89 18.78 -2.74
C TYR A 138 2.23 19.69 -1.57
N VAL A 139 1.27 19.88 -0.67
CA VAL A 139 1.51 20.61 0.58
C VAL A 139 1.69 19.60 1.71
N ALA A 140 2.68 19.88 2.55
CA ALA A 140 3.16 19.07 3.65
C ALA A 140 3.00 19.80 4.99
N GLY A 141 3.02 19.07 6.11
CA GLY A 141 3.16 19.64 7.45
C GLY A 141 1.87 20.05 8.17
N PHE A 142 0.73 19.40 7.88
CA PHE A 142 -0.55 19.64 8.59
C PHE A 142 -0.63 19.06 10.00
N SER A 143 0.50 18.77 10.64
CA SER A 143 0.54 18.30 12.02
C SER A 143 0.08 19.41 12.97
N GLU A 144 -0.73 19.05 13.98
CA GLU A 144 -1.14 19.95 15.07
C GLU A 144 0.06 20.57 15.84
N THR A 145 1.27 20.03 15.65
CA THR A 145 2.52 20.54 16.22
C THR A 145 3.19 21.61 15.35
N SER A 146 2.63 22.82 15.40
CA SER A 146 3.30 24.15 15.34
C SER A 146 4.17 24.54 14.14
N SER A 147 4.33 23.71 13.10
CA SER A 147 5.07 24.11 11.89
C SER A 147 4.10 24.57 10.82
N PRO A 148 4.36 25.69 10.13
CA PRO A 148 3.51 26.11 9.02
C PRO A 148 3.55 25.04 7.92
N PRO A 149 2.45 24.86 7.18
CA PRO A 149 2.46 23.98 6.03
C PRO A 149 3.55 24.43 5.04
N GLN A 150 4.11 23.48 4.30
CA GLN A 150 5.16 23.73 3.32
C GLN A 150 4.78 23.09 1.99
N GLN A 151 4.90 23.83 0.91
CA GLN A 151 4.75 23.28 -0.43
C GLN A 151 6.03 22.53 -0.80
N LEU A 152 5.89 21.28 -1.21
CA LEU A 152 6.97 20.38 -1.61
C LEU A 152 6.78 19.94 -3.06
N ARG A 153 7.90 19.75 -3.75
CA ARG A 153 7.96 19.21 -5.11
C ARG A 153 8.84 17.97 -5.11
N THR A 154 8.31 16.88 -5.63
CA THR A 154 9.07 15.64 -5.81
C THR A 154 10.02 15.74 -7.00
N LEU A 155 11.06 14.91 -7.02
CA LEU A 155 11.86 14.70 -8.21
C LEU A 155 11.02 14.00 -9.29
N ARG A 156 11.31 14.32 -10.56
CA ARG A 156 10.70 13.62 -11.70
C ARG A 156 10.96 12.12 -11.62
N ARG A 157 9.92 11.33 -11.85
CA ARG A 157 9.95 9.86 -11.85
C ARG A 157 9.54 9.34 -13.21
N GLU A 158 10.19 8.26 -13.64
CA GLU A 158 9.80 7.50 -14.83
C GLU A 158 8.67 6.52 -14.48
N ALA A 159 7.84 6.22 -15.48
CA ALA A 159 6.81 5.19 -15.34
C ALA A 159 7.43 3.79 -15.32
N VAL A 160 6.95 2.94 -14.41
CA VAL A 160 7.10 1.49 -14.51
C VAL A 160 5.77 0.93 -14.95
N GLU A 161 5.70 0.52 -16.22
CA GLU A 161 4.46 0.02 -16.83
C GLU A 161 3.26 0.94 -16.62
N HIS A 162 3.41 2.22 -16.95
CA HIS A 162 2.37 3.25 -16.81
C HIS A 162 1.99 3.64 -15.36
N CYS A 163 2.63 3.10 -14.32
CA CYS A 163 2.53 3.62 -12.94
C CYS A 163 3.77 4.45 -12.59
N PHE A 164 3.54 5.66 -12.11
CA PHE A 164 4.53 6.53 -11.48
C PHE A 164 4.44 6.39 -9.98
N LEU A 165 5.59 6.19 -9.34
CA LEU A 165 5.68 5.90 -7.92
C LEU A 165 6.31 7.06 -7.17
N PHE A 166 5.55 7.74 -6.31
CA PHE A 166 6.02 8.86 -5.52
C PHE A 166 6.08 8.50 -4.03
N PRO A 167 7.27 8.41 -3.42
CA PRO A 167 7.37 8.43 -1.97
C PRO A 167 6.99 9.83 -1.50
N CYS A 168 5.99 9.92 -0.61
CA CYS A 168 5.58 11.16 0.02
C CYS A 168 6.06 11.14 1.47
N ASP A 169 6.50 12.28 1.99
CA ASP A 169 6.81 12.37 3.41
C ASP A 169 5.54 12.15 4.23
N GLY A 170 5.55 11.12 5.09
CA GLY A 170 4.35 10.63 5.78
C GLY A 170 3.82 11.59 6.84
N SER A 171 4.59 12.57 7.29
CA SER A 171 4.18 13.52 8.34
C SER A 171 3.22 14.63 7.86
N ALA A 172 2.74 14.58 6.62
CA ALA A 172 2.47 15.79 5.87
C ALA A 172 1.14 15.87 5.13
N TRP A 173 0.24 14.88 5.17
CA TRP A 173 -0.96 14.92 4.33
C TRP A 173 -2.26 15.20 5.11
N VAL A 174 -3.10 16.09 4.59
CA VAL A 174 -4.50 16.22 5.05
C VAL A 174 -5.28 15.07 4.43
N PRO A 175 -6.06 14.30 5.19
CA PRO A 175 -7.04 13.40 4.60
C PRO A 175 -8.07 14.27 3.86
N VAL A 176 -8.00 14.27 2.53
CA VAL A 176 -9.01 14.88 1.67
C VAL A 176 -9.67 13.75 0.88
N ASP A 177 -11.00 13.75 0.83
CA ASP A 177 -11.78 12.74 0.10
C ASP A 177 -11.39 12.66 -1.39
N ASP A 178 -10.87 13.76 -1.94
CA ASP A 178 -10.29 13.82 -3.28
C ASP A 178 -8.83 14.30 -3.22
N PRO A 179 -7.85 13.43 -3.53
CA PRO A 179 -6.43 13.79 -3.50
C PRO A 179 -6.09 14.92 -4.47
N PHE A 180 -6.80 15.10 -5.60
CA PHE A 180 -6.59 16.21 -6.53
C PHE A 180 -6.88 17.58 -5.89
N GLN A 181 -7.57 17.63 -4.76
CA GLN A 181 -7.74 18.86 -3.98
C GLN A 181 -6.50 19.24 -3.18
N SER A 182 -5.54 18.32 -3.02
CA SER A 182 -4.31 18.55 -2.27
C SER A 182 -3.03 18.50 -3.11
N ILE A 183 -3.08 17.83 -4.27
CA ILE A 183 -1.90 17.57 -5.11
C ILE A 183 -2.05 18.12 -6.52
N ARG A 184 -0.93 18.57 -7.08
CA ARG A 184 -0.80 18.96 -8.48
C ARG A 184 0.19 18.04 -9.18
N LEU A 185 -0.18 17.56 -10.36
CA LEU A 185 0.60 16.64 -11.17
C LEU A 185 1.06 17.34 -12.44
N ARG A 186 2.32 17.10 -12.82
CA ARG A 186 2.91 17.61 -14.06
C ARG A 186 3.58 16.46 -14.80
N GLY A 187 3.07 16.17 -15.98
CA GLY A 187 3.53 15.10 -16.85
C GLY A 187 4.32 15.63 -18.04
N TYR A 188 5.41 14.95 -18.35
CA TYR A 188 6.37 15.37 -19.37
C TYR A 188 6.61 14.26 -20.40
N ASP A 189 6.85 14.68 -21.65
CA ASP A 189 7.22 13.77 -22.74
C ASP A 189 8.69 13.34 -22.68
N THR A 190 9.11 12.51 -23.65
CA THR A 190 10.50 12.04 -23.78
C THR A 190 11.51 13.16 -24.02
N ALA A 191 11.08 14.30 -24.56
CA ALA A 191 11.91 15.47 -24.79
C ALA A 191 11.96 16.40 -23.55
N GLY A 192 11.20 16.08 -22.49
CA GLY A 192 11.10 16.86 -21.27
C GLY A 192 10.13 18.04 -21.36
N ASN A 193 9.30 18.10 -22.41
CA ASN A 193 8.26 19.12 -22.54
C ASN A 193 7.06 18.78 -21.66
N LEU A 194 6.46 19.79 -21.06
CA LEU A 194 5.23 19.63 -20.29
C LEU A 194 4.07 19.32 -21.25
N VAL A 195 3.47 18.15 -21.11
CA VAL A 195 2.33 17.68 -21.95
C VAL A 195 1.04 17.51 -21.15
N TYR A 196 1.15 17.40 -19.82
CA TYR A 196 0.02 17.31 -18.93
C TYR A 196 0.26 18.14 -17.68
N GLU A 197 -0.76 18.86 -17.24
CA GLU A 197 -0.76 19.54 -15.95
C GLU A 197 -2.16 19.48 -15.34
N SER A 198 -2.25 19.02 -14.10
CA SER A 198 -3.52 19.02 -13.38
C SER A 198 -3.88 20.44 -12.91
N PRO A 199 -5.17 20.72 -12.65
CA PRO A 199 -5.60 21.97 -12.06
C PRO A 199 -4.87 22.27 -10.75
N VAL A 200 -4.80 23.57 -10.39
CA VAL A 200 -4.26 24.00 -9.10
C VAL A 200 -5.20 23.51 -8.00
N PRO A 201 -4.69 22.84 -6.95
CA PRO A 201 -5.54 22.28 -5.92
C PRO A 201 -6.21 23.38 -5.10
N SER A 202 -7.52 23.27 -4.91
CA SER A 202 -8.31 24.30 -4.20
C SER A 202 -7.86 24.50 -2.75
N LEU A 203 -7.37 23.44 -2.09
CA LEU A 203 -6.90 23.50 -0.71
C LEU A 203 -5.71 24.46 -0.54
N TRP A 204 -4.93 24.70 -1.59
CA TRP A 204 -3.77 25.59 -1.53
C TRP A 204 -4.15 27.06 -1.27
N ALA A 205 -5.35 27.46 -1.72
CA ALA A 205 -5.88 28.80 -1.46
C ALA A 205 -6.11 29.08 0.03
N ASN A 206 -6.32 28.05 0.85
CA ASN A 206 -6.51 28.21 2.30
C ASN A 206 -5.21 28.58 3.04
N TYR A 207 -4.06 28.50 2.37
CA TYR A 207 -2.74 28.68 2.95
C TYR A 207 -1.86 29.66 2.17
N ASP A 208 -2.47 30.47 1.28
CA ASP A 208 -1.79 31.42 0.40
C ASP A 208 -0.67 30.80 -0.47
N PHE A 209 -0.74 29.49 -0.75
CA PHE A 209 0.22 28.85 -1.65
C PHE A 209 -0.13 29.12 -3.10
N SER A 210 0.88 29.54 -3.87
CA SER A 210 0.81 29.67 -5.32
C SER A 210 1.50 28.50 -6.00
N PRO A 211 1.16 28.20 -7.27
CA PRO A 211 1.94 27.31 -8.11
C PRO A 211 3.44 27.63 -8.04
N MET A 212 4.26 26.63 -7.72
CA MET A 212 5.71 26.77 -7.93
C MET A 212 5.98 26.84 -9.43
N GLU A 213 6.71 27.86 -9.88
CA GLU A 213 7.14 28.00 -11.28
C GLU A 213 8.05 26.82 -11.72
#